data_AF-L9X3Y0-F1
#
_entry.id   AF-L9X3Y0-F1
#
_cell.length_a   1.000
_cell.length_b   1.000
_cell.length_c   1.000
_cell.angle_alpha   90.00
_cell.angle_beta   90.00
_cell.angle_gamma   90.00
#
_symmetry.space_group_name_H-M   'P 1'
#
loop_
_entity.id
_entity.type
_entity.pdbx_description
1 polymer ?
#
loop_
_entity_poly.entity_id
_entity_poly.type
_entity_poly.pdbx_seq_one_letter_code
_entity_poly.pdbx_strand_id
1 'polypeptide(L)'
;MREEATAFVPGHVTGFFSAHPDEDPTKAGSRGGGLTLTDGVEVTVEPATETTVVLDGEPIEIDPVRTVLEALEVPARVEAESDLPLGAGFGVSGAMALGTAFAANQVFERRRSRNELVAVAHAAEVEAGTGLGDVVAQAQGGIPIRLEPGGPAVNELDAVPARARIEYVAFGELSTADVLAGETAKLSRAGEAALSRLVEEPTLECFMDASRRFAREAELLTPTLESTIEEVTESGGQASMAMLGETVFALGTGLSDAGYEPSVCRTHPSGAVLK
;
A
#
# COMPACT_ATOMS: atom_id res chain seq x y z
N MET A 1 20.72 4.23 23.23
CA MET A 1 19.79 5.09 22.46
C MET A 1 20.54 5.82 21.37
N ARG A 2 20.17 5.54 20.13
CA ARG A 2 20.57 6.37 18.99
C ARG A 2 19.82 7.70 19.04
N GLU A 3 20.38 8.73 18.43
CA GLU A 3 19.73 10.04 18.35
C GLU A 3 18.50 9.97 17.42
N GLU A 4 18.60 9.21 16.33
CA GLU A 4 17.51 8.95 15.40
C GLU A 4 17.73 7.62 14.66
N ALA A 5 16.70 7.16 13.95
CA ALA A 5 16.80 6.13 12.93
C ALA A 5 15.81 6.39 11.80
N THR A 6 16.15 5.94 10.61
CA THR A 6 15.31 6.08 9.42
C THR A 6 14.97 4.71 8.85
N ALA A 7 13.70 4.53 8.48
CA ALA A 7 13.23 3.38 7.71
C ALA A 7 12.76 3.86 6.33
N PHE A 8 13.03 3.09 5.29
CA PHE A 8 12.36 3.23 4.00
C PHE A 8 11.24 2.20 3.90
N VAL A 9 10.06 2.64 3.46
CA VAL A 9 8.93 1.77 3.17
C VAL A 9 8.46 2.03 1.74
N PRO A 10 8.40 1.01 0.87
CA PRO A 10 7.97 1.22 -0.51
C PRO A 10 6.50 1.64 -0.57
N GLY A 11 6.14 2.46 -1.55
CA GLY A 11 4.73 2.65 -1.90
C GLY A 11 4.09 1.32 -2.30
N HIS A 12 2.79 1.17 -2.09
CA HIS A 12 2.05 -0.02 -2.50
C HIS A 12 0.82 0.35 -3.31
N VAL A 13 0.72 -0.26 -4.49
CA VAL A 13 -0.44 -0.17 -5.36
C VAL A 13 -1.21 -1.48 -5.28
N THR A 14 -2.41 -1.44 -4.72
CA THR A 14 -3.35 -2.56 -4.81
C THR A 14 -3.96 -2.58 -6.21
N GLY A 15 -3.92 -3.73 -6.89
CA GLY A 15 -4.56 -3.93 -8.19
C GLY A 15 -5.98 -4.49 -8.07
N PHE A 16 -6.22 -5.34 -7.07
CA PHE A 16 -7.55 -5.83 -6.71
C PHE A 16 -7.55 -6.36 -5.28
N PHE A 17 -8.72 -6.44 -4.65
CA PHE A 17 -8.83 -6.95 -3.29
C PHE A 17 -10.22 -7.49 -2.96
N SER A 18 -10.30 -8.34 -1.93
CA SER A 18 -11.52 -8.62 -1.18
C SER A 18 -11.30 -8.28 0.29
N ALA A 19 -12.25 -7.57 0.90
CA ALA A 19 -12.17 -7.14 2.29
C ALA A 19 -12.71 -8.24 3.21
N HIS A 20 -11.96 -8.53 4.28
CA HIS A 20 -12.29 -9.52 5.31
C HIS A 20 -12.23 -8.83 6.68
N PRO A 21 -13.30 -8.14 7.09
CA PRO A 21 -13.36 -7.50 8.39
C PRO A 21 -13.43 -8.55 9.51
N ASP A 22 -12.84 -8.24 10.66
CA ASP A 22 -12.88 -9.04 11.88
C ASP A 22 -12.89 -8.08 13.08
N GLU A 23 -13.44 -8.51 14.22
CA GLU A 23 -13.38 -7.73 15.46
C GLU A 23 -11.95 -7.66 16.02
N ASP A 24 -11.11 -8.65 15.69
CA ASP A 24 -9.69 -8.70 16.01
C ASP A 24 -8.87 -8.03 14.89
N PRO A 25 -8.25 -6.86 15.12
CA PRO A 25 -7.48 -6.16 14.09
C PRO A 25 -6.32 -6.98 13.51
N THR A 26 -5.83 -7.98 14.26
CA THR A 26 -4.74 -8.85 13.80
C THR A 26 -5.22 -9.91 12.80
N LYS A 27 -6.53 -10.18 12.75
CA LYS A 27 -7.17 -11.11 11.80
C LYS A 27 -7.87 -10.39 10.66
N ALA A 28 -8.41 -9.21 10.95
CA ALA A 28 -8.97 -8.33 9.94
C ALA A 28 -7.91 -7.98 8.88
N GLY A 29 -8.32 -8.00 7.62
CA GLY A 29 -7.43 -7.66 6.53
C GLY A 29 -8.07 -7.86 5.17
N SER A 30 -7.23 -8.13 4.17
CA SER A 30 -7.68 -8.31 2.80
C SER A 30 -6.94 -9.46 2.12
N ARG A 31 -7.62 -10.07 1.15
CA ARG A 31 -6.97 -10.88 0.12
C ARG A 31 -6.85 -10.05 -1.14
N GLY A 32 -5.92 -10.39 -2.04
CA GLY A 32 -5.78 -9.67 -3.31
C GLY A 32 -4.36 -9.65 -3.87
N GLY A 33 -4.14 -8.85 -4.90
CA GLY A 33 -2.83 -8.66 -5.52
C GLY A 33 -2.45 -7.18 -5.57
N GLY A 34 -1.15 -6.91 -5.50
CA GLY A 34 -0.61 -5.57 -5.66
C GLY A 34 0.86 -5.57 -6.06
N LEU A 35 1.46 -4.40 -6.12
CA LEU A 35 2.87 -4.22 -6.36
C LEU A 35 3.44 -3.11 -5.48
N THR A 36 4.68 -3.29 -5.04
CA THR A 36 5.41 -2.30 -4.26
C THR A 36 6.35 -1.51 -5.15
N LEU A 37 6.53 -0.22 -4.89
CA LEU A 37 7.27 0.72 -5.73
C LEU A 37 8.61 1.09 -5.12
N THR A 38 9.60 1.43 -5.96
CA THR A 38 10.86 2.01 -5.49
C THR A 38 10.69 3.44 -4.98
N ASP A 39 9.63 4.09 -5.41
CA ASP A 39 9.15 5.34 -4.83
C ASP A 39 8.39 4.98 -3.56
N GLY A 40 8.58 5.73 -2.49
CA GLY A 40 8.05 5.34 -1.19
C GLY A 40 8.10 6.46 -0.16
N VAL A 41 8.21 6.05 1.10
CA VAL A 41 8.25 6.95 2.25
C VAL A 41 9.49 6.66 3.07
N GLU A 42 10.28 7.69 3.34
CA GLU A 42 11.34 7.67 4.32
C GLU A 42 10.79 8.19 5.64
N VAL A 43 10.91 7.41 6.70
CA VAL A 43 10.37 7.74 8.02
C VAL A 43 11.52 7.78 9.02
N THR A 44 11.82 8.98 9.51
CA THR A 44 12.82 9.22 10.55
C THR A 44 12.11 9.40 11.89
N VAL A 45 12.61 8.71 12.91
CA VAL A 45 12.09 8.79 14.28
C VAL A 45 13.18 9.28 15.21
N GLU A 46 12.87 10.29 16.01
CA GLU A 46 13.72 10.82 17.08
C GLU A 46 12.97 10.81 18.43
N PRO A 47 13.65 10.56 19.57
CA PRO A 47 13.02 10.66 20.89
C PRO A 47 12.51 12.07 21.17
N ALA A 48 11.27 12.16 21.67
CA ALA A 48 10.67 13.44 22.06
C ALA A 48 9.84 13.29 23.34
N THR A 49 9.55 14.41 24.00
CA THR A 49 8.65 14.43 25.17
C THR A 49 7.18 14.32 24.78
N GLU A 50 6.83 14.78 23.58
CA GLU A 50 5.48 14.77 23.02
C GLU A 50 5.52 14.19 21.62
N THR A 51 4.48 13.44 21.26
CA THR A 51 4.37 12.85 19.92
C THR A 51 4.01 13.91 18.90
N THR A 52 4.83 14.03 17.85
CA THR A 52 4.57 14.92 16.71
C THR A 52 4.82 14.17 15.41
N VAL A 53 4.02 14.46 14.38
CA VAL A 53 4.12 13.83 13.07
C VAL A 53 4.18 14.93 12.02
N VAL A 54 5.18 14.85 11.15
CA VAL A 54 5.43 15.79 10.06
C VAL A 54 5.56 14.99 8.76
N LEU A 55 4.89 15.43 7.71
CA LEU A 55 5.00 14.87 6.36
C LEU A 55 5.40 16.00 5.41
N ASP A 56 6.52 15.84 4.70
CA ASP A 56 7.05 16.81 3.74
C ASP A 56 7.18 18.23 4.31
N GLY A 57 7.58 18.32 5.59
CA GLY A 57 7.76 19.58 6.33
C GLY A 57 6.50 20.17 6.95
N GLU A 58 5.31 19.60 6.69
CA GLU A 58 4.04 20.09 7.22
C GLU A 58 3.53 19.19 8.37
N PRO A 59 3.09 19.77 9.52
CA PRO A 59 2.48 19.00 10.59
C PRO A 59 1.18 18.32 10.13
N ILE A 60 1.04 17.03 10.47
CA ILE A 60 -0.12 16.23 10.06
C ILE A 60 -0.55 15.27 11.16
N GLU A 61 -1.83 14.88 11.12
CA GLU A 61 -2.39 13.87 12.01
C GLU A 61 -2.56 12.56 11.22
N ILE A 62 -1.79 11.53 11.60
CA ILE A 62 -1.91 10.18 11.02
C ILE A 62 -2.14 9.21 12.19
N ASP A 63 -3.39 8.84 12.42
CA ASP A 63 -3.81 8.00 13.55
C ASP A 63 -3.00 6.69 13.65
N PRO A 64 -2.75 5.94 12.55
CA PRO A 64 -1.92 4.75 12.60
C PRO A 64 -0.51 4.95 13.19
N VAL A 65 0.13 6.10 12.90
CA VAL A 65 1.48 6.40 13.42
C VAL A 65 1.43 6.59 14.94
N ARG A 66 0.40 7.29 15.45
CA ARG A 66 0.21 7.48 16.88
C ARG A 66 -0.06 6.17 17.60
N THR A 67 -0.96 5.36 17.07
CA THR A 67 -1.27 4.03 17.62
C THR A 67 -0.03 3.14 17.68
N VAL A 68 0.85 3.19 16.66
CA VAL A 68 2.14 2.48 16.68
C VAL A 68 3.04 2.95 17.83
N LEU A 69 3.21 4.27 18.01
CA LEU A 69 4.04 4.83 19.07
C LEU A 69 3.48 4.53 20.47
N GLU A 70 2.16 4.56 20.63
CA GLU A 70 1.46 4.20 21.86
C GLU A 70 1.64 2.72 22.19
N ALA A 71 1.44 1.82 21.21
CA ALA A 71 1.64 0.39 21.37
C ALA A 71 3.10 0.01 21.71
N LEU A 72 4.06 0.81 21.24
CA LEU A 72 5.47 0.66 21.57
C LEU A 72 5.88 1.41 22.85
N GLU A 73 4.99 2.20 23.44
CA GLU A 73 5.21 3.05 24.63
C GLU A 73 6.42 4.00 24.46
N VAL A 74 6.44 4.73 23.35
CA VAL A 74 7.56 5.59 22.92
C VAL A 74 7.07 6.93 22.35
N PRO A 75 6.97 8.00 23.16
CA PRO A 75 6.74 9.33 22.60
C PRO A 75 7.93 9.73 21.73
N ALA A 76 7.64 10.18 20.51
CA ALA A 76 8.65 10.46 19.51
C ALA A 76 8.19 11.55 18.54
N ARG A 77 9.16 12.26 17.96
CA ARG A 77 8.91 13.04 16.75
C ARG A 77 9.16 12.15 15.55
N VAL A 78 8.19 12.12 14.64
CA VAL A 78 8.21 11.37 13.40
C VAL A 78 8.25 12.37 12.26
N GLU A 79 9.27 12.29 11.44
CA GLU A 79 9.43 13.10 10.23
C GLU A 79 9.45 12.16 9.03
N ALA A 80 8.53 12.38 8.09
CA ALA A 80 8.39 11.58 6.89
C ALA A 80 8.59 12.44 5.64
N GLU A 81 9.30 11.88 4.66
CA GLU A 81 9.43 12.42 3.30
C GLU A 81 8.83 11.39 2.33
N SER A 82 7.94 11.83 1.43
CA SER A 82 7.23 10.94 0.52
C SER A 82 7.44 11.32 -0.95
N ASP A 83 7.80 10.32 -1.77
CA ASP A 83 7.78 10.47 -3.24
C ASP A 83 6.34 10.42 -3.81
N LEU A 84 5.37 10.04 -2.96
CA LEU A 84 4.02 9.65 -3.34
C LEU A 84 2.95 10.54 -2.70
N PRO A 85 1.92 10.95 -3.44
CA PRO A 85 0.83 11.74 -2.88
C PRO A 85 0.01 10.92 -1.86
N LEU A 86 -0.24 11.52 -0.70
CA LEU A 86 -1.17 10.99 0.30
C LEU A 86 -2.58 10.86 -0.30
N GLY A 87 -3.34 9.83 0.07
CA GLY A 87 -4.72 9.63 -0.38
C GLY A 87 -4.88 9.16 -1.85
N ALA A 88 -3.79 9.04 -2.61
CA ALA A 88 -3.84 8.68 -4.04
C ALA A 88 -3.69 7.17 -4.32
N GLY A 89 -3.97 6.31 -3.34
CA GLY A 89 -3.96 4.84 -3.52
C GLY A 89 -2.59 4.17 -3.44
N PHE A 90 -1.59 4.83 -2.81
CA PHE A 90 -0.22 4.34 -2.67
C PHE A 90 0.13 3.75 -1.29
N GLY A 91 -0.82 3.71 -0.36
CA GLY A 91 -0.60 3.19 1.00
C GLY A 91 0.36 4.02 1.85
N VAL A 92 0.39 5.35 1.68
CA VAL A 92 1.31 6.25 2.40
C VAL A 92 1.10 6.20 3.93
N SER A 93 -0.14 6.10 4.43
CA SER A 93 -0.42 5.97 5.86
C SER A 93 0.18 4.67 6.44
N GLY A 94 -0.03 3.54 5.76
CA GLY A 94 0.56 2.26 6.11
C GLY A 94 2.09 2.29 6.05
N ALA A 95 2.65 3.00 5.07
CA ALA A 95 4.10 3.19 4.96
C ALA A 95 4.66 3.98 6.16
N MET A 96 4.00 5.07 6.54
CA MET A 96 4.38 5.86 7.72
C MET A 96 4.27 5.04 9.01
N ALA A 97 3.19 4.28 9.19
CA ALA A 97 3.00 3.42 10.36
C ALA A 97 4.09 2.33 10.47
N LEU A 98 4.36 1.64 9.36
CA LEU A 98 5.37 0.57 9.29
C LEU A 98 6.79 1.12 9.49
N GLY A 99 7.10 2.24 8.84
CA GLY A 99 8.40 2.92 8.97
C GLY A 99 8.64 3.39 10.40
N THR A 100 7.61 3.97 11.03
CA THR A 100 7.63 4.37 12.44
C THR A 100 7.91 3.17 13.33
N ALA A 101 7.22 2.04 13.14
CA ALA A 101 7.44 0.84 13.95
C ALA A 101 8.90 0.35 13.85
N PHE A 102 9.48 0.36 12.65
CA PHE A 102 10.86 -0.09 12.43
C PHE A 102 11.88 0.86 13.05
N ALA A 103 11.78 2.15 12.75
CA ALA A 103 12.69 3.17 13.25
C ALA A 103 12.58 3.31 14.78
N ALA A 104 11.38 3.37 15.35
CA ALA A 104 11.17 3.44 16.79
C ALA A 104 11.73 2.22 17.52
N ASN A 105 11.58 1.01 16.96
CA ASN A 105 12.16 -0.19 17.53
C ASN A 105 13.69 -0.10 17.68
N GLN A 106 14.37 0.55 16.72
CA GLN A 106 15.81 0.75 16.73
C GLN A 106 16.24 1.86 17.69
N VAL A 107 15.57 3.01 17.64
CA VAL A 107 15.88 4.19 18.47
C VAL A 107 15.71 3.88 19.95
N PHE A 108 14.59 3.27 20.30
CA PHE A 108 14.20 2.97 21.68
C PHE A 108 14.57 1.55 22.13
N GLU A 109 15.33 0.81 21.31
CA GLU A 109 15.85 -0.53 21.63
C GLU A 109 14.77 -1.51 22.12
N ARG A 110 13.59 -1.50 21.48
CA ARG A 110 12.43 -2.32 21.90
C ARG A 110 12.58 -3.81 21.62
N ARG A 111 13.59 -4.21 20.82
CA ARG A 111 13.99 -5.60 20.53
C ARG A 111 12.83 -6.47 20.02
N ARG A 112 11.88 -5.87 19.31
CA ARG A 112 10.80 -6.59 18.63
C ARG A 112 11.31 -7.20 17.34
N SER A 113 10.77 -8.36 17.01
CA SER A 113 10.98 -9.03 15.72
C SER A 113 10.26 -8.29 14.60
N ARG A 114 10.68 -8.55 13.36
CA ARG A 114 10.04 -7.97 12.16
C ARG A 114 8.53 -8.22 12.15
N ASN A 115 8.08 -9.44 12.40
CA ASN A 115 6.66 -9.78 12.33
C ASN A 115 5.85 -9.12 13.46
N GLU A 116 6.42 -8.92 14.64
CA GLU A 116 5.76 -8.12 15.69
C GLU A 116 5.57 -6.67 15.26
N LEU A 117 6.57 -6.04 14.64
CA LEU A 117 6.48 -4.66 14.17
C LEU A 117 5.47 -4.50 13.04
N VAL A 118 5.48 -5.42 12.07
CA VAL A 118 4.48 -5.45 11.00
C VAL A 118 3.07 -5.68 11.57
N ALA A 119 2.91 -6.53 12.59
CA ALA A 119 1.62 -6.74 13.24
C ALA A 119 1.11 -5.49 13.96
N VAL A 120 1.99 -4.74 14.66
CA VAL A 120 1.63 -3.47 15.32
C VAL A 120 1.18 -2.44 14.30
N ALA A 121 1.94 -2.24 13.21
CA ALA A 121 1.57 -1.30 12.15
C ALA A 121 0.28 -1.72 11.41
N HIS A 122 0.09 -3.02 11.17
CA HIS A 122 -1.11 -3.55 10.52
C HIS A 122 -2.35 -3.31 11.39
N ALA A 123 -2.30 -3.66 12.67
CA ALA A 123 -3.41 -3.45 13.59
C ALA A 123 -3.78 -1.96 13.67
N ALA A 124 -2.79 -1.06 13.71
CA ALA A 124 -3.00 0.38 13.74
C ALA A 124 -3.74 0.91 12.49
N GLU A 125 -3.40 0.43 11.29
CA GLU A 125 -4.10 0.78 10.04
C GLU A 125 -5.55 0.26 10.01
N VAL A 126 -5.75 -0.96 10.48
CA VAL A 126 -7.07 -1.59 10.55
C VAL A 126 -7.97 -0.84 11.55
N GLU A 127 -7.47 -0.53 12.75
CA GLU A 127 -8.21 0.21 13.78
C GLU A 127 -8.59 1.62 13.32
N ALA A 128 -7.73 2.27 12.55
CA ALA A 128 -8.01 3.57 11.95
C ALA A 128 -8.93 3.49 10.72
N GLY A 129 -9.22 2.29 10.20
CA GLY A 129 -10.03 2.09 9.00
C GLY A 129 -9.39 2.65 7.72
N THR A 130 -8.06 2.79 7.71
CA THR A 130 -7.30 3.43 6.61
C THR A 130 -6.69 2.41 5.65
N GLY A 131 -6.47 1.18 6.10
CA GLY A 131 -5.88 0.13 5.27
C GLY A 131 -6.13 -1.28 5.81
N LEU A 132 -6.27 -2.24 4.89
CA LEU A 132 -6.49 -3.67 5.22
C LEU A 132 -5.38 -4.59 4.71
N GLY A 133 -4.36 -4.05 4.03
CA GLY A 133 -3.32 -4.91 3.50
C GLY A 133 -2.12 -4.22 2.87
N ASP A 134 -2.00 -2.89 2.99
CA ASP A 134 -0.83 -2.17 2.50
C ASP A 134 0.40 -2.51 3.37
N VAL A 135 0.28 -2.44 4.69
CA VAL A 135 1.39 -2.74 5.62
C VAL A 135 2.03 -4.10 5.36
N VAL A 136 1.22 -5.16 5.23
CA VAL A 136 1.75 -6.52 4.99
C VAL A 136 2.38 -6.66 3.60
N ALA A 137 1.82 -5.98 2.59
CA ALA A 137 2.37 -5.94 1.24
C ALA A 137 3.68 -5.16 1.16
N GLN A 138 3.74 -3.99 1.81
CA GLN A 138 4.92 -3.14 1.93
C GLN A 138 6.03 -3.81 2.73
N ALA A 139 5.68 -4.57 3.77
CA ALA A 139 6.64 -5.40 4.48
C ALA A 139 7.22 -6.46 3.54
N GLN A 140 6.38 -7.18 2.77
CA GLN A 140 6.79 -8.26 1.88
C GLN A 140 7.67 -7.78 0.72
N GLY A 141 7.29 -6.68 0.06
CA GLY A 141 7.92 -6.22 -1.16
C GLY A 141 7.55 -7.04 -2.41
N GLY A 142 8.08 -6.61 -3.56
CA GLY A 142 7.85 -7.23 -4.85
C GLY A 142 6.43 -6.98 -5.37
N ILE A 143 5.80 -8.05 -5.86
CA ILE A 143 4.44 -8.07 -6.40
C ILE A 143 3.61 -9.04 -5.56
N PRO A 144 3.20 -8.65 -4.34
CA PRO A 144 2.61 -9.56 -3.37
C PRO A 144 1.22 -10.04 -3.77
N ILE A 145 0.94 -11.31 -3.45
CA ILE A 145 -0.36 -11.94 -3.51
C ILE A 145 -0.77 -12.27 -2.07
N ARG A 146 -1.84 -11.63 -1.58
CA ARG A 146 -2.43 -11.89 -0.26
C ARG A 146 -3.43 -13.03 -0.41
N LEU A 147 -3.02 -14.25 -0.03
CA LEU A 147 -3.83 -15.47 -0.12
C LEU A 147 -4.83 -15.57 1.03
N GLU A 148 -4.36 -15.31 2.25
CA GLU A 148 -5.18 -15.28 3.47
C GLU A 148 -5.14 -13.88 4.12
N PRO A 149 -6.26 -13.40 4.68
CA PRO A 149 -6.33 -12.07 5.29
C PRO A 149 -5.59 -12.00 6.63
N GLY A 150 -5.37 -10.78 7.11
CA GLY A 150 -4.86 -10.50 8.44
C GLY A 150 -3.39 -10.08 8.48
N GLY A 151 -2.88 -9.95 9.70
CA GLY A 151 -1.49 -9.66 9.99
C GLY A 151 -0.58 -10.90 9.91
N PRO A 152 0.73 -10.73 10.12
CA PRO A 152 1.75 -11.77 9.91
C PRO A 152 1.59 -13.09 10.69
N ALA A 153 0.75 -13.10 11.73
CA ALA A 153 0.54 -14.29 12.55
C ALA A 153 -0.49 -15.27 11.95
N VAL A 154 -1.36 -14.78 11.07
CA VAL A 154 -2.50 -15.54 10.52
C VAL A 154 -2.61 -15.48 9.00
N ASN A 155 -1.98 -14.49 8.36
CA ASN A 155 -2.03 -14.35 6.92
C ASN A 155 -1.12 -15.32 6.19
N GLU A 156 -1.34 -15.40 4.88
CA GLU A 156 -0.50 -16.14 3.95
C GLU A 156 -0.25 -15.24 2.74
N LEU A 157 1.04 -15.02 2.45
CA LEU A 157 1.50 -14.19 1.35
C LEU A 157 2.30 -15.05 0.36
N ASP A 158 2.02 -14.87 -0.91
CA ASP A 158 2.83 -15.33 -2.04
C ASP A 158 3.23 -14.10 -2.89
N ALA A 159 3.84 -14.29 -4.05
CA ALA A 159 4.18 -13.22 -4.95
C ALA A 159 4.23 -13.67 -6.41
N VAL A 160 3.92 -12.74 -7.33
CA VAL A 160 4.28 -12.90 -8.73
C VAL A 160 5.82 -12.80 -8.82
N PRO A 161 6.54 -13.82 -9.34
CA PRO A 161 8.00 -13.86 -9.36
C PRO A 161 8.56 -13.02 -10.52
N ALA A 162 8.24 -11.73 -10.52
CA ALA A 162 8.62 -10.80 -11.59
C ALA A 162 9.12 -9.46 -11.03
N ARG A 163 9.67 -8.65 -11.93
CA ARG A 163 9.98 -7.24 -11.70
C ARG A 163 9.48 -6.44 -12.89
N ALA A 164 9.00 -5.24 -12.63
CA ALA A 164 8.51 -4.35 -13.67
C ALA A 164 9.08 -2.94 -13.52
N ARG A 165 9.20 -2.25 -14.66
CA ARG A 165 9.19 -0.78 -14.69
C ARG A 165 7.73 -0.35 -14.62
N ILE A 166 7.43 0.59 -13.74
CA ILE A 166 6.08 1.10 -13.50
C ILE A 166 6.07 2.58 -13.86
N GLU A 167 5.02 2.99 -14.54
CA GLU A 167 4.65 4.39 -14.72
C GLU A 167 3.35 4.65 -13.97
N TYR A 168 3.17 5.84 -13.40
CA TYR A 168 1.90 6.22 -12.80
C TYR A 168 1.59 7.72 -12.97
N VAL A 169 0.30 8.04 -13.02
CA VAL A 169 -0.24 9.41 -12.98
C VAL A 169 -1.33 9.44 -11.91
N ALA A 170 -1.17 10.33 -10.93
CA ALA A 170 -2.18 10.61 -9.92
C ALA A 170 -2.98 11.86 -10.32
N PHE A 171 -4.29 11.72 -10.43
CA PHE A 171 -5.22 12.79 -10.75
C PHE A 171 -5.88 13.37 -9.49
N GLY A 172 -5.93 12.60 -8.40
CA GLY A 172 -6.56 13.00 -7.15
C GLY A 172 -6.72 11.87 -6.14
N GLU A 173 -7.51 12.13 -5.12
CA GLU A 173 -7.80 11.21 -4.02
C GLU A 173 -9.18 10.56 -4.21
N LEU A 174 -9.33 9.31 -3.75
CA LEU A 174 -10.63 8.67 -3.59
C LEU A 174 -10.83 8.29 -2.13
N SER A 175 -12.06 8.44 -1.64
CA SER A 175 -12.40 8.10 -0.25
C SER A 175 -12.41 6.58 -0.07
N THR A 176 -11.36 6.06 0.56
CA THR A 176 -11.24 4.64 0.95
C THR A 176 -12.41 4.21 1.83
N ALA A 177 -12.78 5.04 2.81
CA ALA A 177 -13.87 4.76 3.74
C ALA A 177 -15.22 4.63 3.03
N ASP A 178 -15.52 5.50 2.05
CA ASP A 178 -16.79 5.44 1.33
C ASP A 178 -16.90 4.18 0.45
N VAL A 179 -15.79 3.76 -0.17
CA VAL A 179 -15.76 2.51 -0.95
C VAL A 179 -15.94 1.29 -0.05
N LEU A 180 -15.30 1.28 1.13
CA LEU A 180 -15.43 0.18 2.10
C LEU A 180 -16.78 0.17 2.83
N ALA A 181 -17.47 1.32 2.93
CA ALA A 181 -18.81 1.43 3.52
C ALA A 181 -19.95 1.08 2.53
N GLY A 182 -19.64 0.93 1.24
CA GLY A 182 -20.60 0.60 0.18
C GLY A 182 -21.00 -0.88 0.09
N GLU A 183 -21.38 -1.34 -1.10
CA GLU A 183 -21.74 -2.75 -1.35
C GLU A 183 -20.52 -3.69 -1.39
N THR A 184 -19.93 -3.93 -0.21
CA THR A 184 -18.73 -4.78 -0.03
C THR A 184 -18.89 -6.19 -0.60
N ALA A 185 -20.11 -6.74 -0.64
CA ALA A 185 -20.35 -8.07 -1.20
C ALA A 185 -20.04 -8.17 -2.70
N LYS A 186 -20.29 -7.12 -3.48
CA LYS A 186 -19.97 -7.11 -4.92
C LYS A 186 -18.46 -7.01 -5.13
N LEU A 187 -17.82 -6.11 -4.37
CA LEU A 187 -16.38 -5.91 -4.37
C LEU A 187 -15.65 -7.20 -3.98
N SER A 188 -16.04 -7.83 -2.87
CA SER A 188 -15.40 -9.08 -2.42
C SER A 188 -15.53 -10.22 -3.42
N ARG A 189 -16.68 -10.38 -4.10
CA ARG A 189 -16.83 -11.38 -5.18
C ARG A 189 -15.91 -11.11 -6.36
N ALA A 190 -15.81 -9.86 -6.82
CA ALA A 190 -14.89 -9.49 -7.90
C ALA A 190 -13.43 -9.75 -7.48
N GLY A 191 -13.08 -9.42 -6.24
CA GLY A 191 -11.76 -9.65 -5.67
C GLY A 191 -11.38 -11.13 -5.58
N GLU A 192 -12.31 -11.99 -5.13
CA GLU A 192 -12.12 -13.45 -5.08
C GLU A 192 -11.95 -14.07 -6.47
N ALA A 193 -12.70 -13.59 -7.46
CA ALA A 193 -12.56 -14.03 -8.85
C ALA A 193 -11.21 -13.59 -9.44
N ALA A 194 -10.78 -12.36 -9.15
CA ALA A 194 -9.48 -11.83 -9.57
C ALA A 194 -8.32 -12.60 -8.92
N LEU A 195 -8.42 -12.93 -7.63
CA LEU A 195 -7.41 -13.72 -6.92
C LEU A 195 -7.29 -15.13 -7.48
N SER A 196 -8.43 -15.81 -7.70
CA SER A 196 -8.44 -17.16 -8.28
C SER A 196 -7.68 -17.21 -9.62
N ARG A 197 -7.91 -16.21 -10.49
CA ARG A 197 -7.20 -16.10 -11.79
C ARG A 197 -5.70 -15.90 -11.61
N LEU A 198 -5.29 -15.00 -10.70
CA LEU A 198 -3.88 -14.73 -10.49
C LEU A 198 -3.14 -15.93 -9.91
N VAL A 199 -3.76 -16.69 -9.02
CA VAL A 199 -3.15 -17.88 -8.41
C VAL A 199 -3.01 -19.02 -9.42
N GLU A 200 -3.92 -19.14 -10.39
CA GLU A 200 -3.80 -20.12 -11.48
C GLU A 200 -2.58 -19.86 -12.38
N GLU A 201 -2.28 -18.58 -12.66
CA GLU A 201 -1.14 -18.18 -13.47
C GLU A 201 -0.50 -16.88 -12.92
N PRO A 202 0.44 -16.99 -11.96
CA PRO A 202 1.01 -15.84 -11.25
C PRO A 202 2.02 -15.09 -12.13
N THR A 203 1.49 -14.30 -13.08
CA THR A 203 2.25 -13.48 -14.02
C THR A 203 1.82 -12.02 -13.94
N LEU A 204 2.69 -11.10 -14.40
CA LEU A 204 2.36 -9.68 -14.50
C LEU A 204 1.16 -9.43 -15.41
N GLU A 205 1.06 -10.15 -16.52
CA GLU A 205 -0.05 -10.01 -17.47
C GLU A 205 -1.38 -10.40 -16.81
N CYS A 206 -1.41 -11.54 -16.10
CA CYS A 206 -2.59 -11.97 -15.36
C CYS A 206 -2.96 -10.96 -14.26
N PHE A 207 -1.98 -10.44 -13.52
CA PHE A 207 -2.21 -9.40 -12.51
C PHE A 207 -2.85 -8.14 -13.13
N MET A 208 -2.35 -7.66 -14.26
CA MET A 208 -2.90 -6.47 -14.93
C MET A 208 -4.31 -6.70 -15.48
N ASP A 209 -4.57 -7.86 -16.08
CA ASP A 209 -5.91 -8.23 -16.55
C ASP A 209 -6.91 -8.36 -15.39
N ALA A 210 -6.52 -9.05 -14.32
CA ALA A 210 -7.33 -9.19 -13.11
C ALA A 210 -7.66 -7.82 -12.48
N SER A 211 -6.67 -6.92 -12.40
CA SER A 211 -6.83 -5.57 -11.85
C SER A 211 -7.81 -4.72 -12.67
N ARG A 212 -7.66 -4.69 -14.00
CA ARG A 212 -8.59 -3.95 -14.89
C ARG A 212 -10.02 -4.48 -14.79
N ARG A 213 -10.19 -5.81 -14.79
CA ARG A 213 -11.51 -6.42 -14.68
C ARG A 213 -12.15 -6.11 -13.34
N PHE A 214 -11.38 -6.21 -12.25
CA PHE A 214 -11.85 -5.84 -10.92
C PHE A 214 -12.30 -4.38 -10.87
N ALA A 215 -11.49 -3.44 -11.37
CA ALA A 215 -11.81 -2.01 -11.40
C ALA A 215 -13.18 -1.74 -12.04
N ARG A 216 -13.43 -2.38 -13.19
CA ARG A 216 -14.69 -2.27 -13.94
C ARG A 216 -15.85 -2.96 -13.23
N GLU A 217 -15.66 -4.20 -12.79
CA GLU A 217 -16.71 -4.98 -12.13
C GLU A 217 -17.11 -4.39 -10.77
N ALA A 218 -16.18 -3.76 -10.07
CA ALA A 218 -16.41 -3.07 -8.80
C ALA A 218 -16.93 -1.63 -8.98
N GLU A 219 -17.11 -1.15 -10.21
CA GLU A 219 -17.58 0.22 -10.53
C GLU A 219 -16.73 1.32 -9.87
N LEU A 220 -15.42 1.13 -9.81
CA LEU A 220 -14.48 2.07 -9.17
C LEU A 220 -13.88 3.09 -10.13
N LEU A 221 -14.05 2.89 -11.44
CA LEU A 221 -13.47 3.75 -12.47
C LEU A 221 -14.23 5.07 -12.58
N THR A 222 -13.51 6.19 -12.41
CA THR A 222 -14.00 7.51 -12.82
C THR A 222 -13.85 7.66 -14.35
N PRO A 223 -14.57 8.60 -14.99
CA PRO A 223 -14.40 8.86 -16.42
C PRO A 223 -12.94 9.16 -16.82
N THR A 224 -12.19 9.87 -15.96
CA THR A 224 -10.76 10.18 -16.18
C THR A 224 -9.90 8.93 -16.17
N LEU A 225 -10.14 8.01 -15.23
CA LEU A 225 -9.40 6.74 -15.14
C LEU A 225 -9.74 5.83 -16.33
N GLU A 226 -11.02 5.74 -16.68
CA GLU A 226 -11.47 4.95 -17.83
C GLU A 226 -10.83 5.42 -19.13
N SER A 227 -10.90 6.72 -19.44
CA SER A 227 -10.30 7.27 -20.66
C SER A 227 -8.79 7.06 -20.70
N THR A 228 -8.10 7.27 -19.58
CA THR A 228 -6.63 7.10 -19.52
C THR A 228 -6.22 5.64 -19.73
N ILE A 229 -6.93 4.69 -19.14
CA ILE A 229 -6.65 3.26 -19.33
C ILE A 229 -6.92 2.83 -20.78
N GLU A 230 -7.97 3.37 -21.41
CA GLU A 230 -8.28 3.14 -22.82
C GLU A 230 -7.17 3.67 -23.73
N GLU A 231 -6.72 4.90 -23.54
CA GLU A 231 -5.63 5.51 -24.33
C GLU A 231 -4.31 4.71 -24.23
N VAL A 232 -3.96 4.21 -23.03
CA VAL A 232 -2.81 3.32 -22.85
C VAL A 232 -3.01 2.00 -23.60
N THR A 233 -4.21 1.44 -23.57
CA THR A 233 -4.52 0.17 -24.23
C THR A 233 -4.49 0.32 -25.75
N GLU A 234 -5.01 1.42 -26.30
CA GLU A 234 -4.97 1.76 -27.73
C GLU A 234 -3.53 1.95 -28.24
N SER A 235 -2.64 2.39 -27.36
CA SER A 235 -1.20 2.51 -27.61
C SER A 235 -0.44 1.18 -27.48
N GLY A 236 -1.13 0.09 -27.13
CA GLY A 236 -0.56 -1.26 -26.96
C GLY A 236 0.05 -1.52 -25.57
N GLY A 237 -0.14 -0.61 -24.62
CA GLY A 237 0.31 -0.74 -23.24
C GLY A 237 -0.67 -1.51 -22.34
N GLN A 238 -0.26 -1.73 -21.10
CA GLN A 238 -1.10 -2.31 -20.05
C GLN A 238 -1.19 -1.36 -18.87
N ALA A 239 -2.39 -0.89 -18.55
CA ALA A 239 -2.67 -0.04 -17.40
C ALA A 239 -3.80 -0.59 -16.52
N SER A 240 -3.91 -0.08 -15.30
CA SER A 240 -5.07 -0.26 -14.40
C SER A 240 -5.11 0.91 -13.40
N MET A 241 -6.19 1.03 -12.62
CA MET A 241 -6.23 2.01 -11.52
C MET A 241 -5.46 1.48 -10.31
N ALA A 242 -4.81 2.37 -9.56
CA ALA A 242 -4.42 2.05 -8.19
C ALA A 242 -5.69 2.06 -7.32
N MET A 243 -6.01 0.92 -6.71
CA MET A 243 -7.27 0.81 -5.97
C MET A 243 -7.33 1.84 -4.84
N LEU A 244 -8.49 2.50 -4.73
CA LEU A 244 -8.79 3.52 -3.72
C LEU A 244 -8.01 4.84 -3.87
N GLY A 245 -7.48 5.11 -5.06
CA GLY A 245 -6.98 6.44 -5.46
C GLY A 245 -7.42 6.79 -6.88
N GLU A 246 -7.46 8.09 -7.21
CA GLU A 246 -7.69 8.52 -8.60
C GLU A 246 -6.36 8.51 -9.35
N THR A 247 -5.79 7.31 -9.48
CA THR A 247 -4.44 7.09 -10.03
C THR A 247 -4.49 5.97 -11.06
N VAL A 248 -3.83 6.15 -12.20
CA VAL A 248 -3.55 5.08 -13.17
C VAL A 248 -2.10 4.67 -13.05
N PHE A 249 -1.83 3.37 -13.02
CA PHE A 249 -0.49 2.81 -13.15
C PHE A 249 -0.40 1.91 -14.39
N ALA A 250 0.77 1.89 -15.02
CA ALA A 250 1.03 1.12 -16.23
C ALA A 250 2.36 0.36 -16.15
N LEU A 251 2.43 -0.76 -16.88
CA LEU A 251 3.67 -1.50 -17.08
C LEU A 251 4.50 -0.87 -18.21
N GLY A 252 5.83 -0.94 -18.06
CA GLY A 252 6.73 -0.48 -19.12
C GLY A 252 6.56 1.02 -19.33
N THR A 253 6.37 1.44 -20.58
CA THR A 253 6.23 2.84 -21.04
C THR A 253 4.79 3.20 -21.39
N GLY A 254 3.79 2.43 -20.93
CA GLY A 254 2.42 2.53 -21.42
C GLY A 254 1.79 3.92 -21.31
N LEU A 255 2.06 4.66 -20.23
CA LEU A 255 1.52 6.02 -20.04
C LEU A 255 2.27 7.04 -20.90
N SER A 256 3.61 6.94 -20.96
CA SER A 256 4.43 7.78 -21.82
C SER A 256 4.08 7.59 -23.31
N ASP A 257 3.87 6.35 -23.74
CA ASP A 257 3.52 6.01 -25.13
C ASP A 257 2.12 6.53 -25.51
N ALA A 258 1.22 6.66 -24.53
CA ALA A 258 -0.09 7.29 -24.69
C ALA A 258 -0.05 8.83 -24.61
N GLY A 259 1.11 9.44 -24.38
CA GLY A 259 1.29 10.89 -24.39
C GLY A 259 1.12 11.58 -23.04
N TYR A 260 1.07 10.82 -21.93
CA TYR A 260 1.08 11.37 -20.58
C TYR A 260 2.51 11.69 -20.11
N GLU A 261 2.63 12.48 -19.05
CA GLU A 261 3.89 12.74 -18.35
C GLU A 261 3.88 12.00 -16.99
N PRO A 262 4.13 10.68 -16.96
CA PRO A 262 4.03 9.91 -15.73
C PRO A 262 5.28 10.04 -14.85
N SER A 263 5.08 9.82 -13.55
CA SER A 263 6.17 9.41 -12.67
C SER A 263 6.64 8.01 -13.06
N VAL A 264 7.94 7.75 -12.93
CA VAL A 264 8.59 6.52 -13.40
C VAL A 264 9.39 5.87 -12.28
N CYS A 265 9.08 4.62 -11.99
CA CYS A 265 9.78 3.84 -10.98
C CYS A 265 9.84 2.35 -11.34
N ARG A 266 10.17 1.50 -10.36
CA ARG A 266 10.26 0.05 -10.53
C ARG A 266 9.58 -0.65 -9.37
N THR A 267 9.33 -1.94 -9.53
CA THR A 267 8.90 -2.78 -8.39
C THR A 267 10.02 -2.92 -7.35
N HIS A 268 9.74 -2.71 -6.06
CA HIS A 268 10.73 -2.78 -4.97
C HIS A 268 10.75 -4.16 -4.27
N PRO A 269 11.77 -4.99 -4.45
CA PRO A 269 11.71 -6.41 -4.06
C PRO A 269 11.91 -6.70 -2.57
N SER A 270 12.44 -5.75 -1.79
CA SER A 270 12.92 -6.03 -0.43
C SER A 270 11.93 -5.70 0.68
N GLY A 271 10.84 -5.01 0.35
CA GLY A 271 9.89 -4.47 1.31
C GLY A 271 10.52 -3.40 2.21
N ALA A 272 9.88 -3.13 3.35
CA ALA A 272 10.37 -2.15 4.33
C ALA A 272 11.75 -2.52 4.90
N VAL A 273 12.66 -1.54 4.95
CA VAL A 273 14.04 -1.70 5.42
C VAL A 273 14.46 -0.55 6.35
N LEU A 274 15.25 -0.86 7.38
CA LEU A 274 16.00 0.15 8.12
C LEU A 274 17.18 0.62 7.29
N LYS A 275 17.46 1.93 7.33
CA LYS A 275 18.63 2.54 6.70
C LYS A 275 19.86 2.54 7.62
#